data_AF-A0A7C4TA80-F1
#
_entry.id   AF-A0A7C4TA80-F1
#
_cell.length_a   1.000
_cell.length_b   1.000
_cell.length_c   1.000
_cell.angle_alpha   90.00
_cell.angle_beta   90.00
_cell.angle_gamma   90.00
#
_symmetry.space_group_name_H-M   'P 1'
#
loop_
_entity.id
_entity.type
_entity.pdbx_description
1 polymer ?
#
loop_
_entity_poly.entity_id
_entity_poly.type
_entity_poly.pdbx_seq_one_letter_code
_entity_poly.pdbx_strand_id
1 'polypeptide(L)'
;MDFLAVVVLGLAYALAIVFPLVLMPKILDARGDLPYNSVASRLLAWSSFAALVVAISALGPIGETWDASRWALLLAAIALAAAWDLYDLKTRRIPRGRHPDR
;
A
#
# COMPACT_ATOMS: atom_id res chain seq x y z
N MET A 1 -8.46 -1.90 26.06
CA MET A 1 -8.02 -2.97 25.15
C MET A 1 -7.36 -4.06 25.97
N ASP A 2 -7.71 -5.33 25.75
CA ASP A 2 -6.89 -6.42 26.25
C ASP A 2 -5.68 -6.62 25.32
N PHE A 3 -4.64 -7.26 25.83
CA PHE A 3 -3.36 -7.42 25.11
C PHE A 3 -3.52 -8.14 23.77
N LEU A 4 -4.41 -9.13 23.70
CA LEU A 4 -4.68 -9.90 22.49
C LEU A 4 -5.22 -9.02 21.35
N ALA A 5 -6.17 -8.14 21.62
CA ALA A 5 -6.71 -7.23 20.60
C ALA A 5 -5.64 -6.29 20.03
N VAL A 6 -4.73 -5.78 20.88
CA VAL A 6 -3.61 -4.94 20.43
C VAL A 6 -2.66 -5.71 19.53
N VAL A 7 -2.33 -6.95 19.88
CA VAL A 7 -1.47 -7.83 19.08
C VAL A 7 -2.12 -8.12 17.72
N VAL A 8 -3.40 -8.49 17.71
CA VAL A 8 -4.13 -8.79 16.46
C VAL A 8 -4.20 -7.56 15.55
N LEU A 9 -4.49 -6.38 16.11
CA LEU A 9 -4.49 -5.14 15.34
C LEU A 9 -3.11 -4.80 14.77
N GLY A 10 -2.07 -4.94 15.59
CA GLY A 10 -0.69 -4.72 15.15
C GLY A 10 -0.30 -5.65 13.99
N LEU A 11 -0.66 -6.93 14.08
CA LEU A 11 -0.47 -7.90 12.99
C LEU A 11 -1.28 -7.53 11.75
N ALA A 12 -2.52 -7.07 11.90
CA ALA A 12 -3.36 -6.64 10.78
C ALA A 12 -2.72 -5.47 10.01
N TYR A 13 -2.24 -4.43 10.71
CA TYR A 13 -1.54 -3.33 10.05
C TYR A 13 -0.21 -3.75 9.42
N ALA A 14 0.56 -4.64 10.07
CA ALA A 14 1.78 -5.18 9.48
C ALA A 14 1.48 -5.93 8.18
N LEU A 15 0.44 -6.76 8.16
CA LEU A 15 -0.02 -7.46 6.95
C LEU A 15 -0.53 -6.48 5.89
N ALA A 16 -1.24 -5.42 6.29
CA ALA A 16 -1.70 -4.39 5.38
C ALA A 16 -0.55 -3.67 4.68
N ILE A 17 0.64 -3.61 5.27
CA ILE A 17 1.84 -3.06 4.62
C ILE A 17 2.49 -4.13 3.74
N VAL A 18 2.82 -5.28 4.33
CA VAL A 18 3.64 -6.32 3.68
C VAL A 18 2.94 -6.91 2.47
N PHE A 19 1.65 -7.22 2.57
CA PHE A 19 0.92 -7.87 1.50
C PHE A 19 0.85 -7.01 0.23
N PRO A 20 0.28 -5.80 0.24
CA PRO A 20 0.11 -5.02 -0.98
C PRO A 20 1.40 -4.36 -1.45
N LEU A 21 2.31 -3.92 -0.58
CA LEU A 21 3.50 -3.18 -1.00
C LEU A 21 4.71 -4.08 -1.33
N VAL A 22 4.75 -5.31 -0.81
CA VAL A 22 5.89 -6.22 -1.02
C VAL A 22 5.48 -7.47 -1.78
N LEU A 23 4.44 -8.18 -1.32
CA LEU A 23 4.08 -9.49 -1.88
C LEU A 23 3.34 -9.36 -3.19
N MET A 24 2.34 -8.49 -3.25
CA MET A 24 1.46 -8.39 -4.42
C MET A 24 2.22 -8.03 -5.71
N PRO A 25 3.13 -7.04 -5.75
CA PRO A 25 3.89 -6.75 -6.97
C PRO A 25 4.75 -7.94 -7.42
N LYS A 26 5.30 -8.72 -6.46
CA LYS A 26 6.07 -9.94 -6.76
C LYS A 26 5.19 -11.06 -7.31
N ILE A 27 3.99 -11.22 -6.78
CA ILE A 27 3.04 -12.24 -7.24
C ILE A 27 2.58 -11.91 -8.66
N LEU A 28 2.26 -10.65 -8.95
CA LEU A 28 1.85 -10.20 -10.28
C LEU A 28 2.96 -10.40 -11.32
N ASP A 29 4.20 -10.11 -10.94
CA ASP A 29 5.38 -10.30 -11.79
C ASP A 29 5.65 -11.79 -12.05
N ALA A 30 5.57 -12.61 -11.00
CA ALA A 30 5.77 -14.07 -11.10
C ALA A 30 4.69 -14.77 -11.93
N ARG A 31 3.47 -14.22 -11.96
CA ARG A 31 2.36 -14.70 -12.80
C ARG A 31 2.43 -14.19 -14.24
N GLY A 32 3.25 -13.18 -14.51
CA GLY A 32 3.30 -12.50 -15.79
C GLY A 32 2.13 -11.55 -16.04
N ASP A 33 1.33 -11.22 -15.01
CA ASP A 33 0.16 -10.34 -15.13
C ASP A 33 0.59 -8.88 -15.26
N LEU A 34 1.43 -8.40 -14.33
CA LEU A 34 1.97 -7.05 -14.32
C LEU A 34 3.42 -7.06 -13.85
N PRO A 35 4.34 -6.40 -14.56
CA PRO A 35 5.74 -6.35 -14.16
C PRO A 35 5.94 -5.65 -12.80
N TYR A 36 6.89 -6.14 -12.00
CA TYR A 36 7.16 -5.61 -10.65
C TYR A 36 7.49 -4.11 -10.62
N ASN A 37 8.12 -3.61 -11.68
CA ASN A 37 8.55 -2.21 -11.85
C ASN A 37 7.59 -1.40 -12.73
N SER A 38 6.36 -1.88 -12.96
CA SER A 38 5.36 -1.13 -13.71
C SER A 38 4.58 -0.15 -12.82
N VAL A 39 4.18 0.97 -13.41
CA VAL A 39 3.28 1.96 -12.79
C VAL A 39 1.95 1.30 -12.42
N ALA A 40 1.41 0.43 -13.28
CA ALA A 40 0.16 -0.27 -13.04
C ALA A 40 0.23 -1.16 -11.78
N SER A 41 1.31 -1.95 -11.63
CA SER A 41 1.53 -2.78 -10.44
C SER A 41 1.59 -1.94 -9.17
N ARG A 42 2.17 -0.75 -9.25
CA ARG A 42 2.38 0.15 -8.11
C ARG A 42 1.10 0.88 -7.73
N LEU A 43 0.30 1.30 -8.69
CA LEU A 43 -1.04 1.82 -8.45
C LEU A 43 -1.92 0.77 -7.77
N LEU A 44 -1.85 -0.49 -8.21
CA LEU A 44 -2.59 -1.57 -7.56
C LEU A 44 -2.10 -1.80 -6.12
N ALA A 45 -0.78 -1.80 -5.89
CA ALA A 45 -0.17 -1.87 -4.57
C ALA A 45 -0.66 -0.79 -3.61
N TRP A 46 -0.57 0.48 -4.03
CA TRP A 46 -0.97 1.60 -3.18
C TRP A 46 -2.48 1.66 -2.94
N SER A 47 -3.30 1.33 -3.93
CA SER A 47 -4.76 1.27 -3.76
C SER A 47 -5.19 0.13 -2.83
N SER A 48 -4.58 -1.04 -2.95
CA SER A 48 -4.84 -2.19 -2.06
C SER A 48 -4.37 -1.91 -0.63
N PHE A 49 -3.22 -1.26 -0.46
CA PHE A 49 -2.75 -0.77 0.84
C PHE A 49 -3.74 0.20 1.47
N ALA A 50 -4.15 1.24 0.74
CA ALA A 50 -5.13 2.21 1.24
C ALA A 50 -6.44 1.53 1.63
N ALA A 51 -6.96 0.62 0.80
CA ALA A 51 -8.18 -0.12 1.08
C ALA A 51 -8.07 -0.99 2.35
N LEU A 52 -6.96 -1.71 2.54
CA LEU A 52 -6.74 -2.53 3.74
C LEU A 52 -6.62 -1.67 5.00
N VAL A 53 -5.86 -0.57 4.95
CA VAL A 53 -5.73 0.36 6.07
C VAL A 53 -7.09 0.94 6.43
N VAL A 54 -7.87 1.36 5.44
CA VAL A 54 -9.23 1.88 5.66
C VAL A 54 -10.12 0.79 6.27
N ALA A 55 -10.10 -0.42 5.74
CA ALA A 55 -10.91 -1.53 6.24
C ALA A 55 -10.55 -1.92 7.68
N ILE A 56 -9.26 -2.04 8.01
CA ILE A 56 -8.80 -2.36 9.38
C ILE A 56 -9.22 -1.26 10.35
N SER A 57 -9.01 0.00 9.97
CA SER A 57 -9.39 1.16 10.76
C SER A 57 -10.91 1.33 10.90
N ALA A 58 -11.70 0.89 9.90
CA ALA A 58 -13.17 0.92 9.94
C ALA A 58 -13.79 -0.25 10.72
N LEU A 59 -13.15 -1.43 10.69
CA LEU A 59 -13.52 -2.62 11.47
C LEU A 59 -13.11 -2.53 12.94
N GLY A 60 -12.51 -1.41 13.35
CA GLY A 60 -11.83 -1.23 14.61
C GLY A 60 -12.49 -1.91 15.82
N PRO A 61 -11.70 -2.53 16.71
CA PRO A 61 -12.20 -2.91 18.03
C PRO A 61 -11.95 -1.86 19.15
N ILE A 62 -11.72 -0.55 18.94
CA ILE A 62 -10.86 0.24 19.88
C ILE A 62 -11.27 1.70 20.23
N GLY A 63 -12.51 2.16 19.97
CA GLY A 63 -13.01 3.40 20.63
C GLY A 63 -12.41 4.76 20.24
N GLU A 64 -11.49 4.83 19.26
CA GLU A 64 -11.07 6.09 18.67
C GLU A 64 -11.63 6.23 17.27
N THR A 65 -12.82 6.84 17.17
CA THR A 65 -13.38 7.25 15.90
C THR A 65 -12.44 8.29 15.29
N TRP A 66 -11.79 7.93 14.19
CA TRP A 66 -11.04 8.88 13.40
C TRP A 66 -12.02 9.89 12.81
N ASP A 67 -11.82 11.16 13.16
CA ASP A 67 -12.57 12.24 12.56
C ASP A 67 -12.15 12.44 11.09
N ALA A 68 -12.96 13.19 10.35
CA ALA A 68 -12.71 13.43 8.93
C ALA A 68 -11.33 14.06 8.68
N SER A 69 -10.82 14.86 9.63
CA SER A 69 -9.51 15.52 9.50
C SER A 69 -8.35 14.51 9.58
N ARG A 70 -8.38 13.56 10.53
CA ARG A 70 -7.36 12.50 10.64
C ARG A 70 -7.38 11.58 9.43
N TRP A 71 -8.57 11.24 8.93
CA TRP A 71 -8.71 10.48 7.68
C TRP A 71 -8.11 11.22 6.49
N ALA A 72 -8.43 12.50 6.34
CA ALA A 72 -7.87 13.32 5.27
C ALA A 72 -6.35 13.40 5.33
N LEU A 73 -5.78 13.58 6.53
CA LEU A 73 -4.33 13.61 6.73
C LEU A 73 -3.66 12.28 6.38
N LEU A 74 -4.23 11.15 6.82
CA LEU A 74 -3.71 9.83 6.48
C LEU A 74 -3.76 9.57 4.98
N LEU A 75 -4.91 9.80 4.34
CA LEU A 75 -5.07 9.60 2.91
C LEU A 75 -4.13 10.53 2.11
N ALA A 76 -3.93 11.77 2.56
CA ALA A 76 -2.97 12.70 1.95
C ALA A 76 -1.53 12.17 2.08
N ALA A 77 -1.13 11.66 3.25
CA ALA A 77 0.19 11.09 3.45
C ALA A 77 0.42 9.85 2.56
N ILE A 78 -0.58 8.97 2.45
CA ILE A 78 -0.54 7.80 1.57
C ILE A 78 -0.42 8.25 0.10
N ALA A 79 -1.22 9.23 -0.32
CA ALA A 79 -1.19 9.75 -1.68
C ALA A 79 0.16 10.39 -2.04
N LEU A 80 0.76 11.14 -1.11
CA LEU A 80 2.09 11.74 -1.30
C LEU A 80 3.18 10.65 -1.41
N ALA A 81 3.14 9.64 -0.55
CA ALA A 81 4.07 8.52 -0.61
C ALA A 81 3.94 7.73 -1.92
N ALA A 82 2.71 7.48 -2.36
CA ALA A 82 2.43 6.83 -3.64
C ALA A 82 2.93 7.68 -4.83
N ALA A 83 2.68 8.99 -4.81
CA ALA A 83 3.14 9.90 -5.85
C ALA A 83 4.68 9.93 -5.94
N TRP A 84 5.35 9.92 -4.79
CA TRP A 84 6.81 9.86 -4.72
C TRP A 84 7.35 8.54 -5.29
N ASP A 85 6.78 7.40 -4.89
CA ASP A 85 7.17 6.07 -5.40
C ASP A 85 7.00 6.00 -6.93
N LEU A 86 5.90 6.51 -7.46
CA LEU A 86 5.65 6.57 -8.90
C LEU A 86 6.60 7.53 -9.64
N TYR A 87 6.93 8.67 -9.03
CA TYR A 87 7.92 9.61 -9.58
C TYR A 87 9.31 8.97 -9.63
N ASP A 88 9.72 8.31 -8.55
CA ASP A 88 10.99 7.61 -8.45
C ASP A 88 11.08 6.48 -9.49
N LEU A 89 10.03 5.69 -9.68
CA LEU A 89 9.98 4.67 -10.74
C LEU A 89 10.16 5.24 -12.14
N LYS A 90 9.54 6.39 -12.43
CA LYS A 90 9.66 7.05 -13.75
C LYS A 90 11.05 7.67 -13.97
N THR A 91 11.71 8.11 -12.91
CA THR A 91 12.98 8.84 -12.98
C THR A 91 14.21 7.96 -12.75
N ARG A 92 14.04 6.76 -12.19
CA ARG A 92 15.09 5.75 -12.08
C ARG A 92 15.67 5.47 -13.46
N ARG A 93 17.01 5.51 -13.56
CA ARG A 93 17.75 5.06 -14.75
C ARG A 93 17.71 3.53 -14.82
N ILE A 94 16.56 2.98 -15.18
CA ILE A 94 16.42 1.57 -15.51
C ILE A 94 17.11 1.36 -16.87
N PRO A 95 17.98 0.34 -17.02
CA PRO A 95 18.60 0.02 -18.30
C PRO A 95 17.54 -0.10 -19.41
N ARG A 96 17.78 0.57 -20.55
CA ARG A 96 16.88 0.55 -21.71
C ARG A 96 16.58 -0.91 -22.08
N GLY A 97 15.29 -1.27 -22.17
CA GLY A 97 14.80 -2.65 -22.39
C GLY A 97 14.14 -3.33 -21.18
N ARG A 98 14.25 -2.73 -19.98
CA ARG A 98 13.53 -3.18 -18.76
C ARG A 98 12.45 -2.19 -18.27
N HIS A 99 12.04 -1.24 -19.11
CA HIS A 99 10.90 -0.38 -18.83
C HIS A 99 9.64 -1.08 -19.35
N PRO A 100 8.81 -1.68 -18.47
CA PRO A 100 7.58 -2.35 -18.91
C PRO A 100 6.52 -1.37 -19.46
N ASP A 101 6.65 -0.08 -19.15
CA ASP A 101 5.65 0.94 -19.48
C ASP A 101 6.10 1.91 -20.60
N ARG A 102 7.06 1.51 -21.44
CA ARG A 102 7.55 2.30 -22.60
C ARG A 102 7.25 1.63 -23.92
#